data_AF-A0A537YVH8-F1
#
_entry.id   AF-A0A537YVH8-F1
#
_cell.length_a   1.000
_cell.length_b   1.000
_cell.length_c   1.000
_cell.angle_alpha   90.00
_cell.angle_beta   90.00
_cell.angle_gamma   90.00
#
_symmetry.space_group_name_H-M   'P 1'
#
loop_
_entity.id
_entity.type
_entity.pdbx_description
1 polymer ?
#
loop_
_entity_poly.entity_id
_entity_poly.type
_entity_poly.pdbx_seq_one_letter_code
_entity_poly.pdbx_strand_id
1 'polypeptide(L)'
;MPFKGQEITIHVRKGELMKPQRVNQFEFTVRTPGPLFEEVGLATADPSINIREGHTYRVRLNEDEGNPEITEVLVEVIDGGGETETTEPA
;
A
#
# COMPACT_ATOMS: atom_id res chain seq x y z
N MET A 1 -14.39 -9.45 -1.15
CA MET A 1 -14.72 -8.82 0.15
C MET A 1 -14.44 -7.34 -0.04
N PRO A 2 -15.34 -6.40 0.30
CA PRO A 2 -15.21 -5.05 -0.19
C PRO A 2 -14.18 -4.26 0.63
N PHE A 3 -12.99 -4.09 0.09
CA PHE A 3 -11.92 -3.22 0.60
C PHE A 3 -12.23 -1.72 0.37
N LYS A 4 -13.50 -1.30 0.53
CA LYS A 4 -13.95 0.07 0.22
C LYS A 4 -13.41 1.07 1.23
N GLY A 5 -12.54 1.97 0.78
CA GLY A 5 -12.02 3.08 1.59
C GLY A 5 -11.31 2.63 2.88
N GLN A 6 -10.92 1.35 2.94
CA GLN A 6 -10.35 0.74 4.12
C GLN A 6 -8.86 1.06 4.19
N GLU A 7 -8.47 1.50 5.39
CA GLU A 7 -7.07 1.55 5.76
C GLU A 7 -6.58 0.13 5.95
N ILE A 8 -5.61 -0.28 5.14
CA ILE A 8 -5.06 -1.63 5.18
C ILE A 8 -3.55 -1.57 5.35
N THR A 9 -3.03 -2.55 6.06
CA THR A 9 -1.58 -2.76 6.16
C THR A 9 -1.15 -3.71 5.05
N ILE A 10 -0.37 -3.19 4.11
CA ILE A 10 0.17 -3.91 2.97
C ILE A 10 1.66 -4.12 3.14
N HIS A 11 2.13 -5.31 2.79
CA HIS A 11 3.55 -5.58 2.62
C HIS A 11 3.87 -5.62 1.13
N VAL A 12 4.74 -4.73 0.67
CA VAL A 12 5.03 -4.53 -0.75
C VAL A 12 6.08 -5.54 -1.18
N ARG A 13 5.71 -6.45 -2.08
CA ARG A 13 6.60 -7.47 -2.63
C ARG A 13 7.41 -6.93 -3.79
N LYS A 14 6.75 -6.20 -4.69
CA LYS A 14 7.35 -5.68 -5.91
C LYS A 14 6.70 -4.37 -6.32
N GLY A 15 7.47 -3.46 -6.91
CA GLY A 15 7.05 -2.17 -7.44
C GLY A 15 7.60 -1.99 -8.86
N GLU A 16 6.71 -1.72 -9.80
CA GLU A 16 7.05 -1.56 -11.22
C GLU A 16 6.43 -0.28 -11.79
N LEU A 17 7.25 0.54 -12.43
CA LEU A 17 6.76 1.74 -13.11
C LEU A 17 6.12 1.37 -14.45
N MET A 18 4.81 1.54 -14.54
CA MET A 18 4.08 1.37 -15.80
C MET A 18 4.23 2.60 -16.68
N LYS A 19 5.30 2.62 -17.49
CA LYS A 19 5.63 3.68 -18.45
C LYS A 19 4.47 4.22 -19.30
N PRO A 20 3.57 3.39 -19.89
CA PRO A 20 2.49 3.92 -20.74
C PRO A 20 1.44 4.72 -19.98
N GLN A 21 1.26 4.45 -18.69
CA GLN A 21 0.24 5.09 -17.85
C GLN A 21 0.85 6.06 -16.81
N ARG A 22 2.19 6.07 -16.70
CA ARG A 22 2.96 6.86 -15.71
C ARG A 22 2.52 6.62 -14.26
N VAL A 23 2.02 5.42 -13.97
CA VAL A 23 1.64 5.00 -12.61
C VAL A 23 2.65 3.97 -12.09
N ASN A 24 2.82 3.92 -10.78
CA ASN A 24 3.55 2.85 -10.13
C ASN A 24 2.57 1.71 -9.82
N GLN A 25 2.85 0.51 -10.33
CA GLN A 25 2.11 -0.69 -9.98
C GLN A 25 2.85 -1.45 -8.89
N PHE A 26 2.14 -1.85 -7.84
CA PHE A 26 2.72 -2.58 -6.71
C PHE A 26 2.01 -3.91 -6.53
N GLU A 27 2.81 -4.97 -6.40
CA GLU A 27 2.35 -6.26 -5.87
C GLU A 27 2.52 -6.24 -4.36
N PHE A 28 1.43 -6.51 -3.64
CA PHE A 28 1.42 -6.47 -2.19
C PHE A 28 0.66 -7.63 -1.58
N THR A 29 0.96 -7.91 -0.32
CA THR A 29 0.19 -8.83 0.51
C THR A 29 -0.49 -8.11 1.64
N VAL A 30 -1.78 -8.36 1.83
CA VAL A 30 -2.55 -7.83 2.97
C VAL A 30 -2.41 -8.78 4.14
N ARG A 31 -2.06 -8.26 5.32
CA ARG A 31 -2.13 -9.01 6.57
C ARG A 31 -3.39 -8.60 7.32
N THR A 32 -4.36 -9.52 7.43
CA THR A 32 -5.57 -9.31 8.24
C THR A 32 -5.41 -9.99 9.61
N PRO A 33 -5.84 -9.37 10.72
CA PRO A 33 -5.88 -10.01 12.03
C PRO A 33 -6.99 -11.06 12.04
N GLY A 34 -6.63 -12.31 11.76
CA GLY A 34 -7.56 -13.44 11.62
C GLY A 34 -6.84 -14.69 11.11
N PRO A 35 -7.54 -15.79 10.79
CA PRO A 35 -6.92 -17.00 10.25
C PRO A 35 -6.32 -16.71 8.85
N LEU A 36 -5.07 -16.25 8.84
CA LEU A 36 -4.08 -16.33 7.77
C LEU A 36 -4.62 -16.17 6.34
N PHE A 37 -5.33 -15.08 6.06
CA PHE A 37 -5.55 -14.68 4.67
C PHE A 37 -4.41 -13.75 4.25
N GLU A 38 -3.37 -14.33 3.66
CA GLU A 38 -2.40 -13.61 2.85
C GLU A 38 -2.97 -13.50 1.43
N GLU A 39 -3.75 -12.45 1.20
CA GLU A 39 -4.23 -12.15 -0.15
C GLU A 39 -3.16 -11.33 -0.88
N VAL A 40 -2.72 -11.84 -2.04
CA VAL A 40 -1.83 -11.10 -2.94
C VAL A 40 -2.70 -10.23 -3.83
N GLY A 41 -2.50 -8.92 -3.73
CA GLY A 41 -3.17 -7.90 -4.53
C GLY A 41 -2.20 -7.18 -5.44
N LEU A 42 -2.74 -6.61 -6.51
CA LEU A 42 -2.06 -5.63 -7.35
C LEU A 42 -2.78 -4.30 -7.13
N ALA A 43 -2.06 -3.21 -6.89
CA ALA A 43 -2.63 -1.87 -6.85
C ALA A 43 -1.75 -0.93 -7.65
N THR A 44 -2.36 0.15 -8.11
CA THR A 44 -1.63 1.26 -8.73
C THR A 44 -1.52 2.42 -7.75
N ALA A 45 -0.54 3.28 -7.93
CA ALA A 45 -0.43 4.53 -7.20
C ALA A 45 0.13 5.62 -8.12
N ASP A 46 -0.19 6.87 -7.78
CA ASP A 46 0.42 8.02 -8.41
C ASP A 46 1.95 8.00 -8.22
N PRO A 47 2.74 8.42 -9.22
CA PRO A 47 4.20 8.44 -9.13
C PRO A 47 4.76 9.33 -8.01
N SER A 48 3.96 10.25 -7.47
CA SER A 48 4.31 11.07 -6.30
C SER A 48 4.27 10.28 -5.00
N ILE A 49 3.56 9.15 -4.97
CA ILE A 49 3.47 8.27 -3.80
C ILE A 49 4.71 7.38 -3.75
N ASN A 50 5.54 7.59 -2.72
CA ASN A 50 6.81 6.91 -2.56
C ASN A 50 6.65 5.63 -1.72
N ILE A 51 6.47 4.51 -2.41
CA ILE A 51 6.36 3.17 -1.81
C ILE A 51 7.56 2.34 -2.24
N ARG A 52 8.18 1.66 -1.28
CA ARG A 52 9.40 0.88 -1.50
C ARG A 52 9.13 -0.63 -1.38
N GLU A 53 9.79 -1.40 -2.23
CA GLU A 53 9.76 -2.87 -2.19
C GLU A 53 10.38 -3.39 -0.89
N GLY A 54 9.76 -4.41 -0.29
CA GLY A 54 10.19 -5.01 0.97
C GLY A 54 9.74 -4.26 2.22
N HIS A 55 9.08 -3.11 2.08
CA HIS A 55 8.55 -2.33 3.19
C HIS A 55 7.06 -2.62 3.41
N THR A 56 6.60 -2.37 4.64
CA THR A 56 5.20 -2.49 5.03
C THR A 56 4.63 -1.10 5.23
N TYR A 57 3.45 -0.84 4.66
CA TYR A 57 2.79 0.46 4.75
C TYR A 57 1.34 0.29 5.18
N ARG A 58 0.86 1.22 5.99
CA ARG A 58 -0.58 1.43 6.16
C ARG A 58 -1.02 2.42 5.10
N VAL A 59 -1.91 1.98 4.21
CA VAL A 59 -2.35 2.76 3.05
C VAL A 59 -3.86 2.85 3.01
N ARG A 60 -4.35 3.86 2.29
CA ARG A 60 -5.76 4.01 1.95
C ARG A 60 -5.98 3.64 0.49
N LEU A 61 -6.80 2.63 0.24
CA LEU A 61 -7.25 2.29 -1.11
C LEU A 61 -8.48 3.10 -1.52
N ASN A 62 -8.63 3.31 -2.82
CA ASN A 62 -9.85 3.81 -3.43
C ASN A 62 -11.05 2.85 -3.21
N GLU A 63 -12.25 3.27 -3.57
CA GLU A 63 -13.47 2.46 -3.43
C GLU A 63 -13.69 1.44 -4.57
N ASP A 64 -12.77 1.40 -5.55
CA ASP A 64 -12.87 0.55 -6.74
C ASP A 64 -12.22 -0.82 -6.51
N GLU A 65 -13.06 -1.85 -6.34
CA GLU A 65 -12.59 -3.24 -6.15
C GLU A 65 -12.01 -3.86 -7.43
N GLY A 66 -12.32 -3.33 -8.62
CA GLY A 66 -11.84 -3.84 -9.90
C GLY A 66 -10.46 -3.29 -10.28
N ASN A 67 -10.14 -2.09 -9.83
CA ASN A 67 -8.87 -1.42 -10.02
C ASN A 67 -8.45 -0.69 -8.72
N PRO A 68 -7.93 -1.43 -7.73
CA PRO A 68 -7.50 -0.84 -6.48
C PRO A 68 -6.33 0.13 -6.71
N GLU A 69 -6.48 1.33 -6.18
CA GLU A 69 -5.50 2.40 -6.26
C GLU A 69 -5.15 2.88 -4.85
N ILE A 70 -3.85 2.98 -4.57
CA ILE A 70 -3.34 3.58 -3.35
C ILE A 70 -3.46 5.09 -3.50
N THR A 71 -4.40 5.65 -2.75
CA THR A 71 -4.68 7.10 -2.76
C THR A 71 -3.82 7.85 -1.75
N GLU A 72 -3.44 7.19 -0.65
CA GLU A 72 -2.71 7.82 0.44
C GLU A 72 -1.86 6.78 1.19
N VAL A 73 -0.65 7.16 1.58
CA VAL A 73 0.21 6.40 2.50
C VAL A 73 0.13 7.08 3.85
N LEU A 74 -0.42 6.39 4.85
CA LEU A 74 -0.62 6.94 6.18
C LEU A 74 0.66 6.83 7.00
N VAL A 75 1.28 5.65 7.01
CA VAL A 75 2.51 5.40 7.78
C VAL A 75 3.28 4.21 7.22
N GLU A 76 4.61 4.27 7.31
CA GLU A 76 5.50 3.12 7.08
C GLU A 76 5.62 2.30 8.38
N VAL A 77 5.27 1.03 8.33
CA VAL A 77 5.37 0.09 9.45
C VAL A 77 6.74 -0.59 9.38
N ILE A 78 7.65 -0.18 10.27
CA ILE A 78 8.98 -0.77 10.38
C ILE A 78 8.91 -1.95 11.36
N ASP A 79 9.11 -3.18 10.86
CA ASP A 79 9.20 -4.40 11.67
C ASP A 79 10.55 -4.39 12.43
N GLY A 80 10.61 -3.58 13.48
CA GLY A 80 11.86 -3.20 14.15
C GLY A 80 11.72 -2.03 15.12
N GLY A 81 10.65 -1.97 15.92
CA GLY A 81 10.60 -1.17 17.15
C GLY A 81 10.77 0.36 16.99
N GLY A 82 10.30 0.96 15.90
CA GLY A 82 10.30 2.40 15.74
C GLY A 82 9.27 2.83 14.72
N GLU A 83 8.15 3.37 15.18
CA GLU A 83 7.19 4.10 14.35
C GLU A 83 7.90 5.40 13.91
N THR A 84 8.39 5.46 12.67
CA THR A 84 8.80 6.74 12.09
C THR A 84 7.54 7.47 11.67
N GLU A 85 7.01 8.26 12.60
CA GLU A 85 5.99 9.27 12.34
C GLU A 85 6.61 10.29 11.37
N THR A 86 6.17 10.27 10.10
CA THR A 86 6.53 11.33 9.15
C THR A 86 5.75 12.57 9.52
N THR A 87 6.21 13.30 10.53
CA THR A 87 5.67 14.61 10.89
C THR A 87 6.01 15.60 9.77
N GLU A 88 4.98 16.11 9.10
CA GLU A 88 5.06 17.28 8.22
C GLU A 88 5.69 18.48 8.97
N PRO A 89 6.68 19.19 8.40
CA PRO A 89 7.17 20.42 9.01
C PRO A 89 6.16 21.55 8.76
N ALA A 90 5.67 22.15 9.85
CA ALA A 90 4.91 23.41 9.84
C ALA A 90 5.85 24.63 9.86
#